data_AF-A0AA90UFS6-F1
#
_entry.id   AF-A0AA90UFS6-F1
#
_cell.length_a   1.000
_cell.length_b   1.000
_cell.length_c   1.000
_cell.angle_alpha   90.00
_cell.angle_beta   90.00
_cell.angle_gamma   90.00
#
_symmetry.space_group_name_H-M   'P 1'
#
loop_
_entity.id
_entity.type
_entity.pdbx_description
1 polymer ?
#
loop_
_entity_poly.entity_id
_entity_poly.type
_entity_poly.pdbx_seq_one_letter_code
_entity_poly.pdbx_strand_id
1 'polypeptide(L)' 'MSDIDDIIMGGMVFKGGGGPKKDDDKVKTKAKKKKYITGAHGSGSARQKAKYRQQRANRKSQKKK' A
#
# COMPACT_ATOMS: atom_id res chain seq x y z
N MET A 1 -24.20 8.87 36.91
CA MET A 1 -25.11 7.70 36.83
C MET A 1 -26.20 7.93 35.79
N SER A 2 -26.68 9.17 35.62
CA SER A 2 -27.60 9.58 34.54
C SER A 2 -27.12 9.24 33.12
N ASP A 3 -25.81 9.35 32.85
CA ASP A 3 -25.29 9.20 31.48
C ASP A 3 -25.47 7.78 30.90
N ILE A 4 -25.49 6.74 31.75
CA ILE A 4 -25.66 5.35 31.30
C ILE A 4 -27.14 5.08 30.99
N ASP A 5 -28.04 5.56 31.84
CA ASP A 5 -29.48 5.40 31.65
C ASP A 5 -29.96 6.17 30.41
N ASP A 6 -29.42 7.38 30.18
CA ASP A 6 -29.71 8.20 28.99
C ASP A 6 -29.23 7.51 27.69
N ILE A 7 -28.10 6.79 27.73
CA ILE A 7 -27.61 6.02 26.58
C ILE A 7 -28.47 4.77 26.33
N ILE A 8 -28.94 4.10 27.40
CA ILE A 8 -29.81 2.92 27.29
C ILE A 8 -31.18 3.32 26.73
N MET A 9 -31.72 4.47 27.16
CA MET A 9 -33.04 4.95 26.74
C MET A 9 -33.04 5.69 25.39
N GLY A 10 -32.02 6.51 25.12
CA GLY A 10 -31.94 7.35 23.92
C GLY A 10 -31.24 6.68 22.72
N GLY A 11 -30.48 5.61 22.97
CA GLY A 11 -29.69 4.92 21.96
C GLY A 11 -28.41 5.66 21.57
N MET A 12 -27.33 4.92 21.31
CA MET A 12 -26.05 5.49 20.87
C MET A 12 -26.00 5.59 19.34
N VAL A 13 -25.77 6.80 18.81
CA VAL A 13 -25.55 7.02 17.37
C VAL A 13 -24.07 6.87 17.04
N PHE A 14 -23.70 5.78 16.36
CA PHE A 14 -22.35 5.59 15.85
C PHE A 14 -22.13 6.43 14.59
N LYS A 15 -21.31 7.48 14.69
CA LYS A 15 -20.84 8.21 13.51
C LYS A 15 -19.86 7.32 12.75
N GLY A 16 -20.12 7.09 11.46
CA GLY A 16 -19.23 6.29 10.60
C GLY A 16 -17.80 6.82 10.63
N GLY A 17 -16.84 5.91 10.79
CA GLY A 17 -15.41 6.25 10.80
C GLY A 17 -14.99 6.99 9.52
N GLY A 18 -14.10 7.98 9.67
CA GLY A 18 -13.64 8.82 8.58
C GLY A 18 -13.22 8.02 7.34
N GLY A 19 -13.59 8.55 6.17
CA GLY A 19 -13.43 7.91 4.85
C GLY A 19 -12.01 7.43 4.54
N PRO A 20 -11.85 6.69 3.43
CA PRO A 20 -10.63 5.94 3.15
C PRO A 20 -9.40 6.84 3.25
N LYS A 21 -8.57 6.57 4.27
CA LYS A 21 -7.26 7.22 4.41
C LYS A 21 -6.47 6.87 3.16
N LYS A 22 -5.89 7.88 2.49
CA LYS A 22 -4.94 7.67 1.39
C LYS A 22 -3.90 6.69 1.91
N ASP A 23 -3.88 5.49 1.32
CA ASP A 23 -3.03 4.39 1.76
C ASP A 23 -1.57 4.83 1.73
N ASP A 24 -1.04 5.23 2.88
CA ASP A 24 0.40 5.25 3.09
C ASP A 24 0.93 3.87 2.69
N ASP A 25 1.97 3.87 1.87
CA ASP A 25 2.58 2.68 1.24
C ASP A 25 3.14 1.65 2.24
N LYS A 26 2.88 1.83 3.53
CA LYS A 26 3.30 1.00 4.66
C LYS A 26 2.29 -0.11 5.00
N VAL A 27 1.04 -0.07 4.52
CA VAL A 27 0.06 -1.14 4.80
C VAL A 27 0.31 -2.37 3.90
N LYS A 28 0.76 -3.48 4.50
CA LYS A 28 1.06 -4.74 3.78
C LYS A 28 -0.19 -5.61 3.55
N THR A 29 -1.14 -5.13 2.74
CA THR A 29 -2.36 -5.89 2.42
C THR A 29 -2.08 -7.13 1.56
N LYS A 30 -2.98 -8.13 1.58
CA LYS A 30 -2.90 -9.31 0.70
C LYS A 30 -2.86 -8.91 -0.78
N ALA A 31 -3.64 -7.91 -1.17
CA ALA A 31 -3.66 -7.36 -2.52
C ALA A 31 -2.31 -6.73 -2.91
N LYS A 32 -1.72 -5.87 -2.06
CA LYS A 32 -0.40 -5.28 -2.32
C LYS A 32 0.71 -6.34 -2.37
N LYS A 33 0.67 -7.35 -1.50
CA LYS A 33 1.59 -8.51 -1.55
C LYS A 33 1.43 -9.30 -2.85
N LYS A 34 0.19 -9.61 -3.27
CA LYS A 34 -0.07 -10.32 -4.52
C LYS A 34 0.40 -9.51 -5.73
N LYS A 35 0.20 -8.19 -5.74
CA LYS A 35 0.71 -7.26 -6.78
C LYS A 35 2.23 -7.30 -6.89
N TYR A 36 2.94 -7.40 -5.76
CA TYR A 36 4.40 -7.58 -5.75
C TYR A 36 4.81 -8.97 -6.26
N ILE A 37 4.20 -10.04 -5.76
CA ILE A 37 4.54 -11.42 -6.17
C ILE A 37 4.30 -11.62 -7.66
N THR A 38 3.16 -11.15 -8.17
CA THR A 38 2.79 -11.25 -9.59
C THR A 38 3.58 -10.31 -10.49
N GLY A 39 4.30 -9.33 -9.93
CA GLY A 39 5.10 -8.40 -10.71
C GLY A 39 4.27 -7.47 -11.62
N ALA A 40 3.03 -7.17 -11.24
CA ALA A 40 2.15 -6.31 -12.04
C ALA A 40 2.73 -4.89 -12.25
N HIS A 41 2.25 -4.19 -13.28
CA HIS A 41 2.76 -2.86 -13.65
C HIS A 41 2.73 -1.88 -12.45
N GLY A 42 3.81 -1.14 -12.27
CA GLY A 42 3.98 -0.21 -11.15
C GLY A 42 4.23 -0.85 -9.78
N SER A 43 4.36 -2.18 -9.67
CA SER A 43 4.81 -2.83 -8.43
C SER A 43 6.31 -2.63 -8.17
N GLY A 44 6.76 -2.82 -6.92
CA GLY A 44 8.18 -2.73 -6.57
C GLY A 44 9.07 -3.71 -7.35
N SER A 45 8.59 -4.93 -7.57
CA SER A 45 9.26 -5.96 -8.37
C SER A 45 9.36 -5.59 -9.85
N ALA A 46 8.34 -4.95 -10.42
CA ALA A 46 8.40 -4.42 -11.79
C ALA A 46 9.48 -3.33 -11.94
N ARG A 47 9.55 -2.39 -10.99
CA ARG A 47 10.58 -1.33 -10.95
C ARG A 47 11.99 -1.92 -10.83
N GLN A 48 12.16 -2.93 -9.97
CA GLN A 48 13.44 -3.63 -9.82
C GLN A 48 13.88 -4.31 -11.13
N LYS A 49 12.95 -4.97 -11.83
CA LYS A 49 13.24 -5.61 -13.14
C LYS A 49 13.64 -4.59 -14.21
N ALA A 50 13.01 -3.40 -14.21
CA ALA A 50 13.41 -2.30 -15.10
C ALA A 50 14.84 -1.82 -14.79
N LYS A 51 15.17 -1.62 -13.51
CA LYS A 51 16.52 -1.24 -13.07
C LYS A 51 17.59 -2.22 -13.56
N TYR A 52 17.37 -3.53 -13.41
CA TYR A 52 18.33 -4.53 -13.89
C TYR A 52 18.47 -4.55 -15.42
N ARG A 53 17.40 -4.27 -16.17
CA ARG A 53 17.48 -4.14 -17.64
C ARG A 53 18.36 -2.96 -18.06
N GLN A 54 18.18 -1.81 -17.43
CA GLN A 54 19.01 -0.62 -17.68
C GLN A 54 20.48 -0.89 -17.34
N GLN A 55 20.75 -1.51 -16.17
CA GLN A 55 22.12 -1.87 -15.79
C GLN A 55 22.77 -2.81 -16.81
N ARG A 56 22.05 -3.84 -17.29
CA ARG A 56 22.56 -4.76 -18.31
C ARG A 56 22.91 -4.05 -19.62
N ALA A 57 22.06 -3.12 -20.06
CA ALA A 57 22.34 -2.31 -21.25
C ALA A 57 23.63 -1.49 -21.07
N ASN A 58 23.78 -0.86 -19.91
CA ASN A 58 24.94 -0.02 -19.57
C ASN A 58 26.24 -0.81 -19.33
N ARG A 59 26.21 -2.16 -19.23
CA ARG A 59 27.45 -2.95 -19.07
C ARG A 59 28.42 -2.75 -20.23
N LYS A 60 27.90 -2.59 -21.45
CA LYS A 60 28.73 -2.39 -22.65
C LYS A 60 29.46 -1.05 -22.63
N SER A 61 28.84 0.00 -22.07
CA SER A 61 29.44 1.33 -21.99
C SER A 61 30.44 1.47 -20.84
N GLN A 62 30.39 0.58 -19.84
CA GLN A 62 31.30 0.58 -18.68
C GLN A 62 32.56 -0.25 -18.90
N LYS A 63 32.64 -1.04 -19.98
CA LYS A 63 33.86 -1.76 -20.34
C LYS A 63 34.86 -0.74 -20.90
N LYS A 64 35.80 -0.27 -20.07
CA LYS A 64 36.97 0.47 -20.56
C LYS A 64 37.68 -0.41 -21.60
N LYS A 65 38.07 0.20 -22.73
CA LYS A 65 38.90 -0.43 -23.75
C LYS A 65 40.18 -0.96 -23.13
#